data_AF-A0A928F1W9-F1
#
_entry.id   AF-A0A928F1W9-F1
#
_cell.length_a   1.000
_cell.length_b   1.000
_cell.length_c   1.000
_cell.angle_alpha   90.00
_cell.angle_beta   90.00
_cell.angle_gamma   90.00
#
_symmetry.space_group_name_H-M   'P 1'
#
loop_
_entity.id
_entity.type
_entity.pdbx_description
1 polymer ?
#
loop_
_entity_poly.entity_id
_entity_poly.type
_entity_poly.pdbx_seq_one_letter_code
_entity_poly.pdbx_strand_id
1 'polypeptide(L)'
;MKTTYTLNIGGTSFSILSDEPEDYIRYLEEQVNGMLDSAALRGASSYKAALFVCMELCDMLEKAKAENPDAAKKQKKNCEQVLFPEKGQTSLF
;
A
#
# COMPACT_ATOMS: atom_id res chain seq x y z
N MET A 1 -14.96 -0.98 -13.30
CA MET A 1 -14.02 -0.77 -14.43
C MET A 1 -12.73 -0.25 -13.81
N LYS A 2 -11.58 -0.83 -14.12
CA LYS A 2 -10.30 -0.36 -13.55
C LYS A 2 -9.81 0.86 -14.31
N THR A 3 -9.38 1.88 -13.59
CA THR A 3 -8.86 3.14 -14.09
C THR A 3 -7.40 3.27 -13.68
N THR A 4 -6.55 3.77 -14.58
CA THR A 4 -5.16 4.08 -14.26
C THR A 4 -5.08 5.49 -13.69
N TYR A 5 -4.53 5.63 -12.49
CA TYR A 5 -4.31 6.92 -11.84
C TYR A 5 -2.82 7.22 -11.77
N THR A 6 -2.45 8.47 -12.02
CA THR A 6 -1.11 8.98 -11.74
C THR A 6 -1.12 9.72 -10.41
N LEU A 7 -0.23 9.29 -9.52
CA LEU A 7 -0.03 9.78 -8.16
C LEU A 7 1.34 10.44 -8.05
N ASN A 8 1.46 11.46 -7.23
CA ASN A 8 2.73 12.06 -6.83
C ASN A 8 2.97 11.75 -5.34
N ILE A 9 3.88 10.80 -5.07
CA ILE A 9 4.22 10.35 -3.73
C ILE A 9 5.66 10.75 -3.42
N GLY A 10 5.86 11.58 -2.39
CA GLY A 10 7.18 12.07 -1.98
C GLY A 10 7.93 12.80 -3.08
N GLY A 11 7.23 13.50 -3.97
CA GLY A 11 7.80 14.21 -5.12
C GLY A 11 8.12 13.32 -6.34
N THR A 12 7.77 12.03 -6.30
CA THR A 12 7.97 11.09 -7.41
C THR A 12 6.62 10.66 -7.98
N SER A 13 6.51 10.62 -9.31
CA SER A 13 5.28 10.18 -9.98
C SER A 13 5.21 8.66 -10.14
N PHE A 14 4.06 8.08 -9.78
CA PHE A 14 3.75 6.66 -9.92
C PHE A 14 2.40 6.47 -10.61
N SER A 15 2.27 5.39 -11.38
CA SER A 15 1.00 5.00 -11.99
C SER A 15 0.47 3.74 -11.32
N ILE A 16 -0.78 3.79 -10.86
CA ILE A 16 -1.48 2.65 -10.26
C ILE A 16 -2.75 2.32 -11.03
N LEU A 17 -3.17 1.06 -10.98
CA LEU A 17 -4.44 0.61 -11.54
C LEU A 17 -5.40 0.29 -10.40
N SER A 18 -6.54 0.98 -10.34
CA SER A 18 -7.54 0.81 -9.28
C SER A 18 -8.97 0.92 -9.82
N ASP A 19 -9.91 0.23 -9.21
CA ASP A 19 -11.36 0.37 -9.42
C ASP A 19 -12.03 1.28 -8.38
N GLU A 20 -11.26 1.84 -7.45
CA GLU A 20 -11.74 2.80 -6.46
C GLU A 20 -12.07 4.18 -7.09
N PRO A 21 -12.99 4.95 -6.48
CA PRO A 21 -13.30 6.32 -6.90
C PRO A 21 -12.09 7.25 -6.84
N GLU A 22 -12.00 8.20 -7.78
CA GLU A 22 -10.87 9.15 -7.84
C GLU A 22 -10.70 9.93 -6.52
N ASP A 23 -11.77 10.42 -5.92
CA ASP A 23 -11.71 11.19 -4.66
C ASP A 23 -11.06 10.37 -3.54
N TYR A 24 -11.34 9.07 -3.48
CA TYR A 24 -10.71 8.18 -2.50
C TYR A 24 -9.24 7.95 -2.80
N ILE A 25 -8.87 7.82 -4.09
CA ILE A 25 -7.48 7.71 -4.51
C ILE A 25 -6.69 8.99 -4.16
N ARG A 26 -7.25 10.18 -4.38
CA ARG A 26 -6.63 11.46 -4.01
C ARG A 26 -6.51 11.63 -2.50
N TYR A 27 -7.52 11.21 -1.76
CA TYR A 27 -7.45 11.16 -0.30
C TYR A 27 -6.28 10.29 0.17
N LEU A 28 -6.14 9.06 -0.37
CA LEU A 28 -5.02 8.18 -0.01
C LEU A 28 -3.65 8.77 -0.38
N GLU A 29 -3.56 9.44 -1.54
CA GLU A 29 -2.35 10.17 -1.97
C GLU A 29 -1.93 11.22 -0.94
N GLU A 30 -2.87 12.03 -0.47
CA GLU A 30 -2.64 13.05 0.56
C GLU A 30 -2.23 12.43 1.89
N GLN A 31 -2.90 11.35 2.33
CA GLN A 31 -2.56 10.66 3.58
C GLN A 31 -1.13 10.11 3.56
N VAL A 32 -0.74 9.42 2.48
CA VAL A 32 0.61 8.84 2.37
C VAL A 32 1.68 9.94 2.35
N ASN A 33 1.44 11.04 1.62
CA ASN A 33 2.36 12.17 1.62
C ASN A 33 2.48 12.82 3.00
N GLY A 34 1.38 12.99 3.73
CA GLY A 34 1.42 13.50 5.10
C GLY A 34 2.22 12.62 6.05
N MET A 35 2.13 11.30 5.91
CA MET A 35 2.96 10.36 6.68
C MET A 35 4.44 10.45 6.30
N LEU A 36 4.76 10.59 5.01
CA LEU A 36 6.13 10.76 4.53
C LEU A 36 6.75 12.07 5.06
N ASP A 37 6.01 13.17 5.02
CA ASP A 37 6.46 14.47 5.55
C ASP A 37 6.70 14.40 7.06
N SER A 38 5.80 13.76 7.81
CA SER A 38 5.96 13.52 9.25
C SER A 38 7.22 12.70 9.56
N ALA A 39 7.52 11.68 8.75
CA ALA A 39 8.73 10.89 8.91
C ALA A 39 9.99 11.67 8.51
N ALA A 40 9.92 12.52 7.48
CA ALA A 40 11.03 13.37 7.04
C ALA A 40 11.39 14.43 8.10
N LEU A 41 10.40 15.01 8.79
CA LEU A 41 10.61 15.93 9.92
C LEU A 41 11.39 15.28 11.09
N ARG A 42 11.38 13.95 11.19
CA ARG A 42 12.16 13.18 12.17
C ARG A 42 13.59 12.89 11.71
N GLY A 43 14.03 13.48 10.60
CA GLY A 43 15.38 13.32 10.04
C GLY A 43 15.57 12.03 9.25
N ALA A 44 14.50 11.33 8.87
CA ALA A 44 14.60 10.16 8.01
C ALA A 44 14.98 10.58 6.57
N SER A 45 15.90 9.84 5.94
CA SER A 45 16.05 9.94 4.48
C SER A 45 14.78 9.46 3.78
N SER A 46 14.55 9.89 2.53
CA SER A 46 13.37 9.53 1.74
C SER A 46 13.07 8.02 1.75
N TYR A 47 14.10 7.18 1.61
CA TYR A 47 13.96 5.72 1.66
C TYR A 47 13.55 5.20 3.05
N LYS A 48 14.13 5.75 4.12
CA LYS A 48 13.76 5.37 5.49
C LYS A 48 12.34 5.81 5.82
N ALA A 49 11.95 7.01 5.40
CA ALA A 49 10.59 7.51 5.55
C ALA A 49 9.59 6.57 4.87
N ALA A 50 9.85 6.16 3.63
CA ALA A 50 9.01 5.20 2.92
C ALA A 50 8.87 3.86 3.66
N LEU A 51 9.97 3.31 4.21
CA LEU A 51 9.91 2.09 5.02
C LEU A 51 9.09 2.27 6.29
N PHE A 52 9.23 3.40 7.00
CA PHE A 52 8.42 3.70 8.18
C PHE A 52 6.93 3.77 7.86
N VAL A 53 6.57 4.49 6.80
CA VAL A 53 5.18 4.60 6.35
C VAL A 53 4.61 3.23 5.99
N CYS A 54 5.37 2.39 5.27
CA CYS A 54 4.94 1.02 4.97
C CYS A 54 4.68 0.19 6.23
N MET A 55 5.56 0.26 7.24
CA MET A 55 5.38 -0.46 8.50
C MET A 55 4.14 0.01 9.26
N GLU A 56 3.90 1.32 9.29
CA GLU A 56 2.74 1.92 9.96
C GLU A 56 1.42 1.55 9.28
N LEU A 57 1.36 1.57 7.93
CA LEU A 57 0.21 1.10 7.17
C LEU A 57 -0.09 -0.39 7.43
N CYS A 58 0.93 -1.24 7.51
CA CYS A 58 0.77 -2.65 7.85
C CYS A 58 0.21 -2.84 9.27
N ASP A 59 0.73 -2.10 10.25
CA ASP A 59 0.23 -2.15 11.63
C ASP A 59 -1.24 -1.71 11.73
N MET A 60 -1.62 -0.63 11.04
CA MET A 60 -3.02 -0.20 10.96
C MET A 60 -3.93 -1.26 10.34
N LEU A 61 -3.47 -1.94 9.28
CA LEU A 61 -4.21 -3.03 8.65
C LEU A 61 -4.42 -4.21 9.62
N GLU A 62 -3.38 -4.61 10.35
CA GLU A 62 -3.47 -5.70 11.32
C GLU A 62 -4.39 -5.33 12.50
N LYS A 63 -4.34 -4.08 13.00
CA LYS A 63 -5.27 -3.59 14.02
C LYS A 63 -6.72 -3.61 13.52
N ALA A 64 -6.98 -3.12 12.32
CA ALA A 64 -8.31 -3.12 11.73
C ALA A 64 -8.87 -4.55 11.55
N LYS A 65 -8.02 -5.52 11.20
CA LYS A 65 -8.39 -6.95 11.15
C LYS A 65 -8.70 -7.54 12.52
N ALA A 66 -7.94 -7.16 13.54
CA ALA A 66 -8.16 -7.63 14.91
C ALA A 66 -9.48 -7.10 15.49
N GLU A 67 -9.85 -5.85 15.15
CA GLU A 67 -11.12 -5.23 15.55
C GLU A 67 -12.33 -5.78 14.77
N ASN A 68 -12.13 -6.30 13.55
CA ASN A 68 -13.18 -6.88 12.70
C ASN A 68 -12.79 -8.27 12.15
N PRO A 69 -12.83 -9.33 12.98
CA PRO A 69 -12.35 -10.67 12.62
C PRO A 69 -13.09 -11.32 11.44
N ASP A 70 -14.35 -10.93 11.17
CA ASP A 70 -15.11 -11.46 10.02
C ASP A 70 -14.77 -10.76 8.68
N ALA A 71 -14.24 -9.54 8.71
CA ALA A 71 -13.73 -8.86 7.51
C ALA A 71 -12.38 -9.43 7.05
N ALA A 72 -11.55 -9.89 7.99
CA ALA A 72 -10.23 -10.47 7.74
C ALA A 72 -10.27 -11.79 6.94
N LYS A 73 -11.42 -12.49 6.92
CA LYS A 73 -11.60 -13.74 6.14
C LYS A 73 -11.78 -13.50 4.63
N LYS A 74 -12.13 -12.29 4.19
CA LYS A 74 -12.39 -11.97 2.76
C LYS A 74 -11.17 -11.53 1.96
N GLN A 75 -10.08 -11.11 2.60
CA GLN A 75 -8.83 -10.73 1.92
C GLN A 75 -7.70 -11.73 2.21
N LYS A 76 -7.76 -12.88 1.54
CA LYS A 76 -6.58 -13.74 1.37
C LYS A 76 -6.34 -13.99 -0.12
N LYS A 77 -5.81 -12.97 -0.80
CA LYS A 77 -4.79 -13.24 -1.82
C LYS A 77 -3.47 -12.92 -1.13
N ASN A 78 -2.60 -13.91 -0.94
CA ASN A 78 -1.32 -13.62 -0.30
C ASN A 78 -0.53 -12.63 -1.20
N CYS A 79 0.36 -11.83 -0.61
CA CYS A 79 1.17 -10.88 -1.38
C CYS A 79 1.94 -11.57 -2.52
N GLU A 80 2.31 -12.84 -2.37
CA GLU A 80 3.01 -13.59 -3.40
C GLU A 80 2.15 -13.94 -4.62
N GLN A 81 0.84 -14.14 -4.45
CA GLN A 81 -0.13 -14.40 -5.54
C GLN A 81 -0.45 -13.13 -6.31
N VAL A 82 -0.30 -11.97 -5.67
CA VAL A 82 -0.45 -10.65 -6.31
C VAL A 82 0.84 -10.24 -7.01
N LEU A 83 2.00 -10.49 -6.39
CA LEU A 83 3.32 -10.11 -6.90
C LEU A 83 3.92 -11.13 -7.88
N PHE A 84 3.55 -12.40 -7.78
CA PHE A 84 4.02 -13.49 -8.64
C PHE A 84 2.85 -14.37 -9.10
N PRO A 85 1.96 -13.85 -9.97
CA PRO A 85 0.77 -14.57 -10.42
C PRO A 85 1.09 -15.84 -11.23
N GLU A 86 2.33 -16.01 -11.70
CA GLU A 86 2.77 -17.13 -12.56
C GLU A 86 3.66 -18.17 -11.85
N LYS A 87 3.70 -18.24 -10.51
CA LYS A 87 4.38 -19.36 -9.81
C LYS A 87 3.55 -20.64 -9.87
N GLY A 88 3.27 -21.08 -11.08
CA GLY A 88 2.68 -22.35 -11.45
C GLY A 88 3.53 -23.08 -12.46
N GLN A 89 4.87 -23.02 -12.36
CA GLN A 89 5.80 -23.95 -13.01
C GLN A 89 7.24 -23.65 -12.57
N THR A 90 7.64 -24.26 -11.45
CA THR A 90 8.93 -24.95 -11.22
C THR A 90 8.95 -25.31 -9.73
N SER A 91 8.48 -26.52 -9.41
CA SER A 91 9.03 -27.24 -8.25
C SER A 91 10.51 -27.44 -8.56
N LEU A 92 11.36 -26.98 -7.66
CA LEU A 92 12.73 -27.45 -7.54
C LEU A 92 12.91 -27.91 -6.09
N PHE A 93 12.06 -28.85 -5.68
CA PHE A 93 12.25 -29.88 -4.67
C PHE A 93 11.16 -30.94 -4.90
#